data_AF-A0A2T0P5F8-F1
#
_entry.id   AF-A0A2T0P5F8-F1
#
_cell.length_a   1.000
_cell.length_b   1.000
_cell.length_c   1.000
_cell.angle_alpha   90.00
_cell.angle_beta   90.00
_cell.angle_gamma   90.00
#
_symmetry.space_group_name_H-M   'P 1'
#
loop_
_entity.id
_entity.type
_entity.pdbx_description
1 polymer ?
#
loop_
_entity_poly.entity_id
_entity_poly.type
_entity_poly.pdbx_seq_one_letter_code
_entity_poly.pdbx_strand_id
1 'polypeptide(L)'
;MGRFRARTNSINLQTRYRESEMSQQVPEDFPRNVTPASLPGAHPKLAGRLIDGKFVVGLTEEERFERWDICEDLAQQLIGVARKEASKYPEHSRDVTLERVCVLSHSAIATAYRRVKTWIDRACGGLIIALGIRQAFR
;
A
#
# COMPACT_ATOMS: atom_id res chain seq x y z
N MET A 1 -27.49 -26.13 29.39
CA MET A 1 -27.10 -24.75 29.76
C MET A 1 -25.74 -24.84 30.46
N GLY A 2 -24.65 -24.15 30.13
CA GLY A 2 -24.35 -23.15 29.11
C GLY A 2 -22.83 -23.19 28.86
N ARG A 3 -22.43 -23.12 27.58
CA ARG A 3 -21.05 -23.29 27.11
C ARG A 3 -20.61 -21.95 26.51
N PHE A 4 -20.15 -21.01 27.33
CA PHE A 4 -19.74 -19.66 26.87
C PHE A 4 -18.66 -19.05 27.78
N ARG A 5 -17.47 -19.63 27.86
CA ARG A 5 -16.29 -18.96 28.45
C ARG A 5 -14.99 -19.62 28.02
N ALA A 6 -14.54 -19.36 26.79
CA ALA A 6 -13.18 -19.70 26.33
C ALA A 6 -12.77 -19.01 25.01
N ARG A 7 -13.70 -18.47 24.21
CA ARG A 7 -13.39 -18.01 22.85
C ARG A 7 -12.81 -16.59 22.76
N THR A 8 -12.91 -15.78 23.81
CA THR A 8 -12.52 -14.36 23.79
C THR A 8 -11.02 -14.12 24.00
N ASN A 9 -10.30 -15.02 24.69
CA ASN A 9 -8.86 -14.86 24.95
C ASN A 9 -8.00 -15.19 23.72
N SER A 10 -8.36 -16.22 22.95
CA SER A 10 -7.59 -16.61 21.76
C SER A 10 -7.67 -15.58 20.63
N ILE A 11 -8.81 -14.89 20.48
CA ILE A 11 -8.96 -13.83 19.47
C ILE A 11 -8.06 -12.63 19.84
N ASN A 12 -8.05 -12.20 21.11
CA ASN A 12 -7.18 -11.10 21.57
C ASN A 12 -5.68 -11.42 21.46
N LEU A 13 -5.29 -12.69 21.69
CA LEU A 13 -3.91 -13.13 21.49
C LEU A 13 -3.53 -13.13 20.01
N GLN A 14 -4.37 -13.69 19.13
CA GLN A 14 -4.12 -13.68 17.69
C GLN A 14 -4.05 -12.27 17.09
N THR A 15 -4.87 -11.33 17.56
CA THR A 15 -4.78 -9.92 17.14
C THR A 15 -3.46 -9.30 17.61
N ARG A 16 -3.07 -9.48 18.88
CA ARG A 16 -1.77 -8.98 19.38
C ARG A 16 -0.56 -9.55 18.64
N TYR A 17 -0.57 -10.85 18.31
CA TYR A 17 0.53 -11.47 17.58
C TYR A 17 0.65 -10.88 16.17
N ARG A 18 -0.48 -10.68 15.47
CA ARG A 18 -0.51 -10.05 14.15
C ARG A 18 -0.04 -8.60 14.17
N GLU A 19 -0.49 -7.82 15.15
CA GLU A 19 -0.02 -6.43 15.37
C GLU A 19 1.50 -6.38 15.63
N SER A 20 2.03 -7.33 16.42
CA SER A 20 3.47 -7.38 16.73
C SER A 20 4.36 -7.77 15.55
N GLU A 21 3.93 -8.68 14.67
CA GLU A 21 4.70 -9.05 13.47
C GLU A 21 4.74 -7.91 12.44
N MET A 22 3.62 -7.20 12.24
CA MET A 22 3.55 -6.08 11.30
C MET A 22 4.40 -4.89 11.74
N SER A 23 4.47 -4.64 13.06
CA SER A 23 5.30 -3.56 13.63
C SER A 23 6.81 -3.77 13.44
N GLN A 24 7.27 -5.02 13.30
CA GLN A 24 8.69 -5.33 13.09
C GLN A 24 9.15 -5.09 11.65
N GLN A 25 8.23 -5.07 10.69
CA GLN A 25 8.56 -4.91 9.27
C GLN A 25 8.71 -3.43 8.88
N VAL A 26 8.01 -2.52 9.56
CA VAL A 26 8.11 -1.08 9.28
C VAL A 26 9.29 -0.49 10.07
N PRO A 27 10.30 0.11 9.41
CA PRO A 27 11.39 0.79 10.09
C PRO A 27 10.88 1.86 11.06
N GLU A 28 11.49 2.00 12.24
CA GLU A 28 11.05 2.98 13.26
C GLU A 28 11.01 4.42 12.74
N ASP A 29 11.92 4.78 11.83
CA ASP A 29 11.99 6.10 11.21
C ASP A 29 10.85 6.37 10.19
N PHE A 30 10.05 5.36 9.82
CA PHE A 30 8.95 5.55 8.86
C PHE A 30 7.84 6.44 9.46
N PRO A 31 7.39 7.49 8.74
CA PRO A 31 6.48 8.50 9.29
C PRO A 31 5.19 7.93 9.87
N ARG A 32 4.95 8.21 11.16
CA ARG A 32 3.74 7.79 11.89
C ARG A 32 2.52 8.71 11.68
N ASN A 33 2.65 9.73 10.83
CA ASN A 33 1.66 10.76 10.53
C ASN A 33 1.08 11.38 11.81
N VAL A 34 1.88 12.25 12.44
CA VAL A 34 1.59 12.88 13.73
C VAL A 34 0.64 14.08 13.64
N THR A 35 0.22 14.48 12.43
CA THR A 35 -0.62 15.66 12.23
C THR A 35 -2.09 15.25 12.14
N PRO A 36 -2.87 15.36 13.22
CA PRO A 36 -4.30 15.08 13.17
C PRO A 36 -4.99 16.01 12.19
N ALA A 37 -5.97 15.50 11.44
CA ALA A 37 -6.76 16.35 10.56
C ALA A 37 -7.47 17.41 11.41
N SER A 38 -7.21 18.67 11.08
CA SER A 38 -7.80 19.82 11.76
C SER A 38 -9.17 20.11 11.17
N LEU A 39 -10.19 20.20 12.03
CA LEU A 39 -11.54 20.56 11.61
C LEU A 39 -11.76 22.08 11.77
N PRO A 40 -12.44 22.74 10.82
CA PRO A 40 -12.74 24.16 10.92
C PRO A 40 -13.65 24.47 12.12
N GLY A 41 -13.41 25.61 12.79
CA GLY A 41 -14.24 26.10 13.89
C GLY A 41 -13.53 27.08 14.82
N ALA A 42 -14.29 27.67 15.75
CA ALA A 42 -13.77 28.64 16.73
C ALA A 42 -12.83 28.04 17.80
N HIS A 43 -12.81 26.71 17.92
CA HIS A 43 -11.94 25.98 18.84
C HIS A 43 -11.13 24.96 18.05
N PRO A 44 -9.86 24.69 18.42
CA PRO A 44 -9.06 23.63 17.82
C PRO A 44 -9.75 22.28 18.04
N LYS A 45 -10.19 21.66 16.95
CA LYS A 45 -10.86 20.35 16.95
C LYS A 45 -10.00 19.37 16.14
N LEU A 46 -9.74 18.22 16.74
CA LEU A 46 -9.06 17.11 16.09
C LEU A 46 -10.10 16.15 15.49
N ALA A 47 -9.88 15.70 14.27
CA ALA A 47 -10.65 14.58 13.73
C ALA A 47 -10.11 13.26 14.30
N GLY A 48 -10.99 12.48 14.92
CA GLY A 48 -10.70 11.12 15.39
C GLY A 48 -11.72 10.12 14.84
N ARG A 49 -11.33 8.85 14.78
CA ARG A 49 -12.17 7.72 14.40
C ARG A 49 -12.45 6.87 15.63
N LEU A 50 -13.68 6.39 15.80
CA LEU A 50 -14.00 5.40 16.84
C LEU A 50 -13.84 4.01 16.24
N ILE A 51 -12.80 3.28 16.67
CA ILE A 51 -12.49 1.92 16.22
C ILE A 51 -12.42 1.03 17.46
N ASP A 52 -13.18 -0.07 17.49
CA ASP A 52 -13.24 -1.00 18.63
C ASP A 52 -13.45 -0.33 20.00
N GLY A 53 -14.29 0.71 20.03
CA GLY A 53 -14.60 1.46 21.26
C GLY A 53 -13.49 2.43 21.72
N LYS A 54 -12.43 2.62 20.93
CA LYS A 54 -11.34 3.56 21.21
C LYS A 54 -11.35 4.71 20.22
N PHE A 55 -11.12 5.93 20.72
CA PHE A 55 -10.89 7.09 19.87
C PHE A 55 -9.44 7.06 19.37
N VAL A 56 -9.28 6.81 18.06
CA VAL A 56 -8.00 6.80 17.37
C VAL A 56 -7.84 8.12 16.64
N VAL A 57 -6.72 8.81 16.91
CA VAL A 57 -6.29 10.04 16.24
C VAL A 57 -4.94 9.76 15.60
N GLY A 58 -4.83 9.94 14.28
CA GLY A 58 -3.66 9.53 13.49
C GLY A 58 -3.81 8.15 12.84
N LEU A 59 -2.69 7.57 12.41
CA LEU A 59 -2.62 6.23 11.82
C LEU A 59 -2.51 5.16 12.89
N THR A 60 -3.21 4.04 12.71
CA THR A 60 -2.89 2.81 13.45
C THR A 60 -1.60 2.18 12.94
N GLU A 61 -1.05 1.20 13.67
CA GLU A 61 0.17 0.49 13.26
C GLU A 61 -0.07 -0.32 11.98
N GLU A 62 -1.28 -0.85 11.80
CA GLU A 62 -1.69 -1.57 10.60
C GLU A 62 -1.78 -0.61 9.40
N GLU A 63 -2.41 0.55 9.57
CA GLU A 63 -2.48 1.57 8.51
C GLU A 63 -1.09 2.14 8.18
N ARG A 64 -0.18 2.21 9.17
CA ARG A 64 1.22 2.57 8.96
C ARG A 64 1.94 1.50 8.14
N PHE A 65 1.73 0.23 8.44
CA PHE A 65 2.27 -0.88 7.66
C PHE A 65 1.76 -0.87 6.23
N GLU A 66 0.46 -0.71 6.00
CA GLU A 66 -0.11 -0.65 4.65
C GLU A 66 0.54 0.48 3.82
N ARG A 67 0.75 1.66 4.43
CA ARG A 67 1.47 2.75 3.77
C ARG A 67 2.91 2.41 3.48
N TRP A 68 3.60 1.77 4.42
CA TRP A 68 4.98 1.34 4.23
C TRP A 68 5.09 0.31 3.11
N ASP A 69 4.22 -0.70 3.07
CA ASP A 69 4.18 -1.74 2.04
C ASP A 69 4.01 -1.15 0.63
N ILE A 70 3.10 -0.17 0.48
CA ILE A 70 2.93 0.57 -0.78
C ILE A 70 4.19 1.36 -1.15
N CYS A 71 4.81 2.03 -0.17
CA CYS A 71 6.06 2.78 -0.40
C CYS A 71 7.23 1.87 -0.76
N GLU A 72 7.32 0.70 -0.15
CA GLU A 72 8.35 -0.31 -0.39
C GLU A 72 8.19 -0.92 -1.79
N ASP A 73 6.97 -1.29 -2.19
CA ASP A 73 6.70 -1.75 -3.56
C ASP A 73 7.09 -0.68 -4.60
N LEU A 74 6.71 0.58 -4.36
CA LEU A 74 7.10 1.68 -5.24
C LEU A 74 8.62 1.85 -5.30
N ALA A 75 9.32 1.79 -4.17
CA ALA A 75 10.77 1.86 -4.11
C ALA A 75 11.42 0.71 -4.90
N GLN A 76 10.90 -0.52 -4.77
CA GLN A 76 11.37 -1.69 -5.51
C GLN A 76 11.18 -1.53 -7.02
N GLN A 77 10.07 -0.97 -7.47
CA GLN A 77 9.84 -0.66 -8.88
C GLN A 77 10.86 0.36 -9.41
N LEU A 78 11.23 1.35 -8.60
CA LEU A 78 12.20 2.39 -8.97
C LEU A 78 13.65 1.86 -9.06
N ILE A 79 14.02 0.83 -8.29
CA ILE A 79 15.35 0.22 -8.36
C ILE A 79 15.66 -0.27 -9.78
N GLY A 80 14.67 -0.85 -10.47
CA GLY A 80 14.83 -1.29 -11.86
C GLY A 80 15.17 -0.14 -12.81
N VAL A 81 14.52 1.00 -12.63
CA VAL A 81 14.78 2.22 -13.42
C VAL A 81 16.16 2.78 -13.09
N ALA A 82 16.50 2.88 -11.80
CA ALA A 82 17.79 3.39 -11.34
C ALA A 82 18.96 2.55 -11.85
N ARG A 83 18.87 1.22 -11.79
CA ARG A 83 19.91 0.32 -12.32
C ARG A 83 20.10 0.48 -13.82
N LYS A 84 19.01 0.66 -14.56
CA LYS A 84 19.05 0.86 -16.02
C LYS A 84 19.67 2.20 -16.40
N GLU A 85 19.39 3.25 -15.65
CA GLU A 85 20.01 4.56 -15.87
C GLU A 85 21.49 4.54 -15.50
N ALA A 86 21.85 3.93 -14.36
CA ALA A 86 23.23 3.81 -13.91
C ALA A 86 24.11 2.98 -14.87
N SER A 87 23.57 1.92 -15.49
CA SER A 87 24.31 1.15 -16.49
C SER A 87 24.46 1.88 -17.82
N LYS A 88 23.49 2.74 -18.16
CA LYS A 88 23.50 3.52 -19.40
C LYS A 88 24.47 4.71 -19.33
N TYR A 89 24.64 5.28 -18.13
CA TYR A 89 25.48 6.46 -17.91
C TYR A 89 26.35 6.31 -16.65
N PRO A 90 27.41 5.49 -16.70
CA PRO A 90 28.26 5.21 -15.53
C PRO A 90 29.07 6.43 -15.03
N GLU A 91 29.26 7.44 -15.88
CA GLU A 91 29.93 8.70 -15.55
C GLU A 91 29.08 9.68 -14.72
N HIS A 92 27.78 9.42 -14.57
CA HIS A 92 26.89 10.28 -13.80
C HIS A 92 27.12 10.12 -12.29
N SER A 93 27.12 11.24 -11.57
CA SER A 93 27.08 11.21 -10.12
C SER A 93 25.76 10.61 -9.64
N ARG A 94 25.75 10.14 -8.38
CA ARG A 94 24.56 9.55 -7.77
C ARG A 94 23.37 10.51 -7.77
N ASP A 95 23.61 11.80 -7.52
CA ASP A 95 22.56 12.82 -7.47
C ASP A 95 21.89 13.02 -8.83
N VAL A 96 22.67 13.10 -9.91
CA VAL A 96 22.15 13.25 -11.27
C VAL A 96 21.38 12.00 -11.70
N THR A 97 21.81 10.82 -11.26
CA THR A 97 21.08 9.56 -11.50
C THR A 97 19.73 9.58 -10.80
N LEU A 98 19.68 10.02 -9.54
CA LEU A 98 18.43 10.11 -8.76
C LEU A 98 17.46 11.14 -9.35
N GLU A 99 17.95 12.30 -9.78
CA GLU A 99 17.15 13.33 -10.45
C GLU A 99 16.50 12.78 -11.72
N ARG A 100 17.28 12.06 -12.55
CA ARG A 100 16.77 11.40 -13.76
C ARG A 100 15.76 10.31 -13.44
N VAL A 101 15.99 9.49 -12.41
CA VAL A 101 15.01 8.49 -11.96
C VAL A 101 13.69 9.16 -11.56
N CYS A 102 13.74 10.32 -10.89
CA CYS A 102 12.55 11.07 -10.48
C CYS A 102 11.74 11.63 -11.66
N VAL A 103 12.43 12.09 -12.71
CA VAL A 103 11.79 12.57 -13.95
C VAL A 103 11.24 11.40 -14.78
N LEU A 104 12.01 10.33 -14.90
CA LEU A 104 11.67 9.18 -15.73
C LEU A 104 10.58 8.30 -15.09
N SER A 105 10.51 8.21 -13.76
CA SER A 105 9.52 7.41 -13.04
C SER A 105 8.08 7.76 -13.41
N HIS A 106 7.75 9.03 -13.58
CA HIS A 106 6.41 9.48 -14.01
C HIS A 106 5.95 8.82 -15.32
N SER A 107 6.85 8.70 -16.30
CA SER A 107 6.54 8.10 -17.60
C SER A 107 6.78 6.59 -17.63
N ALA A 108 7.81 6.11 -16.93
CA ALA A 108 8.22 4.71 -16.90
C ALA A 108 7.26 3.84 -16.09
N ILE A 109 6.85 4.28 -14.89
CA ILE A 109 5.85 3.58 -14.05
C ILE A 109 4.50 3.57 -14.78
N ALA A 110 4.08 4.71 -15.33
CA ALA A 110 2.85 4.79 -16.12
C ALA A 110 2.88 3.87 -17.35
N THR A 111 4.02 3.70 -18.00
CA THR A 111 4.14 2.83 -19.18
C THR A 111 4.21 1.35 -18.82
N ALA A 112 4.91 0.99 -17.74
CA ALA A 112 4.92 -0.37 -17.22
C ALA A 112 3.53 -0.79 -16.74
N TYR A 113 2.86 0.07 -15.96
CA TYR A 113 1.48 -0.13 -15.50
C TYR A 113 0.52 -0.29 -16.68
N ARG A 114 0.60 0.58 -17.69
CA ARG A 114 -0.24 0.46 -18.90
C ARG A 114 -0.03 -0.86 -19.63
N ARG A 115 1.20 -1.34 -19.76
CA ARG A 115 1.48 -2.64 -20.43
C ARG A 115 0.87 -3.82 -19.69
N VAL A 116 1.03 -3.88 -18.38
CA VAL A 116 0.42 -4.95 -17.56
C VAL A 116 -1.11 -4.87 -17.63
N LYS A 117 -1.66 -3.66 -17.48
CA LYS A 117 -3.11 -3.45 -17.56
C LYS A 117 -3.70 -3.86 -18.92
N THR A 118 -3.02 -3.59 -20.04
CA THR A 118 -3.49 -4.04 -21.37
C THR A 118 -3.54 -5.57 -21.52
N TRP A 119 -2.66 -6.30 -20.83
CA TRP A 119 -2.66 -7.76 -20.88
C TRP A 119 -3.81 -8.34 -20.04
N ILE A 120 -4.03 -7.77 -18.84
CA ILE A 120 -5.16 -8.12 -17.97
C ILE A 120 -6.49 -7.79 -18.65
N ASP A 121 -6.63 -6.59 -19.22
CA ASP A 121 -7.85 -6.16 -19.91
C ASP A 121 -8.15 -7.07 -21.12
N ARG A 122 -7.13 -7.55 -21.86
CA ARG A 122 -7.28 -8.56 -22.93
C ARG A 122 -7.74 -9.93 -22.41
N ALA A 123 -7.19 -10.39 -21.29
CA ALA A 123 -7.58 -11.67 -20.69
C ALA A 123 -9.02 -11.62 -20.17
N CYS A 124 -9.39 -10.55 -19.45
CA CYS A 124 -10.75 -10.33 -18.98
C CYS A 124 -11.74 -10.19 -20.14
N GLY A 125 -11.40 -9.45 -21.19
CA GLY A 125 -12.24 -9.31 -22.39
C GLY A 125 -12.49 -10.65 -23.10
N GLY A 126 -11.45 -11.48 -23.27
CA GLY A 126 -11.58 -12.81 -23.85
C GLY A 126 -12.45 -13.74 -23.02
N LEU A 127 -12.32 -13.69 -21.69
CA LEU A 127 -13.16 -14.48 -20.77
C LEU A 127 -14.64 -14.09 -20.89
N ILE A 128 -14.96 -12.79 -20.95
CA ILE A 128 -16.33 -12.30 -21.08
C ILE A 128 -16.97 -12.78 -22.38
N ILE A 129 -16.25 -12.70 -23.51
CA ILE A 129 -16.73 -13.19 -24.81
C ILE A 129 -17.00 -14.70 -24.76
N ALA A 130 -16.07 -15.48 -24.20
CA ALA A 130 -16.21 -16.93 -24.09
C ALA A 130 -17.40 -17.33 -23.21
N LEU A 131 -17.63 -16.63 -22.09
CA LEU A 131 -18.78 -16.82 -21.22
C LEU A 131 -20.10 -16.42 -21.90
N GLY A 132 -20.10 -15.36 -22.70
CA GLY A 132 -21.26 -14.92 -23.50
C GLY A 132 -21.64 -15.93 -24.58
N ILE A 133 -20.67 -16.44 -25.33
CA ILE A 133 -20.88 -17.51 -26.32
C ILE A 133 -21.42 -18.76 -25.63
N ARG A 134 -20.82 -19.19 -24.52
CA ARG A 134 -21.28 -20.37 -23.77
C ARG A 134 -22.71 -20.21 -23.25
N GLN A 135 -23.12 -19.00 -22.87
CA GLN A 135 -24.51 -18.71 -22.47
C GLN A 135 -25.47 -18.69 -23.67
N ALA A 136 -25.05 -18.27 -24.86
CA ALA A 136 -25.89 -18.22 -26.06
C ALA A 136 -26.13 -19.60 -26.71
N PHE A 137 -25.23 -20.56 -26.47
CA PHE A 137 -25.35 -21.96 -26.92
C PHE A 137 -25.98 -22.90 -25.89
N ARG A 138 -26.49 -22.37 -24.77
CA ARG A 138 -27.16 -23.11 -23.70
C ARG A 138 -28.63 -22.75 -23.66
#